data_AF-A0A5S4F7M8-F1
#
_entry.id   AF-A0A5S4F7M8-F1
#
_cell.length_a   1.000
_cell.length_b   1.000
_cell.length_c   1.000
_cell.angle_alpha   90.00
_cell.angle_beta   90.00
_cell.angle_gamma   90.00
#
_symmetry.space_group_name_H-M   'P 1'
#
loop_
_entity.id
_entity.type
_entity.pdbx_description
1 polymer ?
#
loop_
_entity_poly.entity_id
_entity_poly.type
_entity_poly.pdbx_seq_one_letter_code
_entity_poly.pdbx_strand_id
1 'polypeptide(L)'
;MSHKRSGLLPGLVTGLLTALICAAALGAAVLFQERMPSAVTAFGNGFPLSLALSLVIALLVVLAMGAVRPRSLVLLPVSALYAGGAYAAGQVVGKSIMIGATLSTPSTERAPADLTDVTLDNFLAGLPYAPSLYRDPLSETWAAWLFVGVAALAALALLTPRVVRARRAHRAELAETEAAEQAQEPEYRAPFEPAQAPAQQPTADLFAPRKPAKD
;
A
#
# COMPACT_ATOMS: atom_id res chain seq x y z
N MET A 1 10.77 3.19 -30.48
CA MET A 1 9.99 3.72 -29.35
C MET A 1 9.84 2.63 -28.29
N SER A 2 10.53 2.75 -27.15
CA SER A 2 10.44 1.77 -26.05
C SER A 2 9.15 2.02 -25.26
N HIS A 3 8.20 1.09 -25.28
CA HIS A 3 7.01 1.15 -24.44
C HIS A 3 7.46 1.27 -22.97
N LYS A 4 7.21 2.43 -22.33
CA LYS A 4 7.36 2.61 -20.88
C LYS A 4 6.46 1.57 -20.19
N ARG A 5 7.04 0.44 -19.77
CA ARG A 5 6.34 -0.68 -19.14
C ARG A 5 5.54 -0.15 -17.94
N SER A 6 4.24 -0.43 -17.92
CA SER A 6 3.40 -0.04 -16.78
C SER A 6 3.82 -0.84 -15.56
N GLY A 7 4.10 -0.18 -14.43
CA GLY A 7 4.47 -0.83 -13.16
C GLY A 7 3.35 -1.66 -12.51
N LEU A 8 2.29 -1.96 -13.26
CA LEU A 8 1.05 -2.56 -12.77
C LEU A 8 1.25 -4.03 -12.40
N LEU A 9 1.72 -4.85 -13.35
CA LEU A 9 1.92 -6.28 -13.13
C LEU A 9 2.89 -6.57 -11.98
N PRO A 10 4.09 -5.96 -11.93
CA PRO A 10 4.99 -6.22 -10.82
C PRO A 10 4.45 -5.67 -9.49
N GLY A 11 3.67 -4.57 -9.49
CA GLY A 11 3.00 -4.07 -8.28
C GLY A 11 1.87 -4.99 -7.77
N LEU A 12 1.14 -5.65 -8.66
CA LEU A 12 0.14 -6.66 -8.29
C LEU A 12 0.81 -7.89 -7.68
N VAL A 13 1.88 -8.39 -8.30
CA VAL A 13 2.60 -9.57 -7.83
C VAL A 13 3.24 -9.31 -6.47
N THR A 14 3.93 -8.17 -6.28
CA THR A 14 4.52 -7.83 -4.98
C THR A 14 3.46 -7.62 -3.91
N GLY A 15 2.35 -6.97 -4.25
CA GLY A 15 1.21 -6.80 -3.35
C GLY A 15 0.63 -8.13 -2.90
N LEU A 16 0.39 -9.06 -3.84
CA LEU A 16 -0.15 -10.40 -3.55
C LEU A 16 0.80 -11.21 -2.66
N LEU A 17 2.09 -11.28 -3.01
CA LEU A 17 3.07 -12.01 -2.21
C LEU A 17 3.15 -11.45 -0.78
N THR A 18 3.17 -10.13 -0.65
CA THR A 18 3.21 -9.47 0.66
C THR A 18 1.93 -9.75 1.45
N ALA A 19 0.76 -9.74 0.80
CA ALA A 19 -0.51 -10.08 1.43
C ALA A 19 -0.53 -11.53 1.94
N LEU A 20 0.00 -12.49 1.17
CA LEU A 20 0.10 -13.89 1.60
C LEU A 20 1.05 -14.06 2.80
N ILE A 21 2.21 -13.41 2.78
CA ILE A 21 3.16 -13.42 3.90
C ILE A 21 2.49 -12.82 5.15
N CYS A 22 1.79 -11.68 5.00
CA CYS A 22 1.05 -11.05 6.08
C CYS A 22 -0.06 -11.95 6.64
N ALA A 23 -0.79 -12.65 5.78
CA ALA A 23 -1.82 -13.59 6.19
C ALA A 23 -1.22 -14.75 6.99
N ALA A 24 -0.13 -15.35 6.52
CA ALA A 24 0.57 -16.42 7.22
C ALA A 24 1.10 -15.95 8.59
N ALA A 25 1.71 -14.76 8.64
CA ALA A 25 2.22 -14.18 9.89
C ALA A 25 1.09 -13.87 10.88
N LEU A 26 -0.05 -13.36 10.40
CA LEU A 26 -1.22 -13.13 11.24
C LEU A 26 -1.80 -14.45 11.76
N GLY A 27 -1.91 -15.47 10.91
CA GLY A 27 -2.36 -16.80 11.33
C GLY A 27 -1.47 -17.41 12.42
N ALA A 28 -0.15 -17.25 12.29
CA ALA A 28 0.80 -17.63 13.33
C ALA A 28 0.62 -16.80 14.61
N ALA A 29 0.42 -15.48 14.50
CA ALA A 29 0.17 -14.62 15.66
C ALA A 29 -1.10 -15.01 16.43
N VAL A 30 -2.15 -15.43 15.71
CA VAL A 30 -3.39 -15.96 16.31
C VAL A 30 -3.13 -17.29 17.04
N LEU A 31 -2.38 -18.20 16.42
CA LEU A 31 -2.07 -19.51 16.99
C LEU A 31 -1.22 -19.43 18.25
N PHE A 32 -0.20 -18.57 18.24
CA PHE A 32 0.76 -18.43 19.34
C PHE A 32 0.45 -17.26 20.28
N GLN A 33 -0.77 -16.72 20.25
CA GLN A 33 -1.15 -15.58 21.09
C GLN A 33 -0.98 -15.86 22.59
N GLU A 34 -1.18 -17.11 23.03
CA GLU A 34 -0.99 -17.54 24.44
C GLU A 34 0.47 -17.48 24.90
N ARG A 35 1.45 -17.50 23.97
CA ARG A 35 2.87 -17.36 24.29
C ARG A 35 3.32 -15.90 24.38
N MET A 36 2.45 -14.93 24.05
CA MET A 36 2.77 -13.51 24.15
C MET A 36 2.57 -13.00 25.58
N PRO A 37 3.32 -11.96 26.00
CA PRO A 37 3.14 -11.35 27.32
C PRO A 37 1.68 -10.92 27.54
N SER A 38 1.11 -11.29 28.68
CA SER A 38 -0.28 -10.98 29.05
C SER A 38 -0.56 -9.46 29.03
N ALA A 39 0.44 -8.65 29.35
CA ALA A 39 0.37 -7.19 29.27
C ALA A 39 0.03 -6.69 27.85
N VAL A 40 0.37 -7.43 26.80
CA VAL A 40 0.11 -7.07 25.40
C VAL A 40 -1.23 -7.64 24.92
N THR A 41 -1.59 -8.85 25.36
CA THR A 41 -2.80 -9.56 24.91
C THR A 41 -4.05 -9.20 25.71
N ALA A 42 -3.91 -8.84 26.99
CA ALA A 42 -5.02 -8.45 27.85
C ALA A 42 -5.31 -6.93 27.85
N PHE A 43 -4.37 -6.11 27.35
CA PHE A 43 -4.56 -4.67 27.30
C PHE A 43 -5.73 -4.29 26.38
N GLY A 44 -6.73 -3.62 26.95
CA GLY A 44 -7.93 -3.19 26.23
C GLY A 44 -8.68 -4.35 25.57
N ASN A 45 -8.77 -5.52 26.22
CA ASN A 45 -9.40 -6.75 25.68
C ASN A 45 -8.79 -7.24 24.35
N GLY A 46 -7.54 -6.88 24.04
CA GLY A 46 -6.86 -7.31 22.81
C GLY A 46 -7.22 -6.51 21.55
N PHE A 47 -8.21 -5.60 21.61
CA PHE A 47 -8.55 -4.70 20.50
C PHE A 47 -7.36 -3.88 19.98
N PRO A 48 -6.49 -3.30 20.84
CA PRO A 48 -5.35 -2.50 20.39
C PRO A 48 -4.33 -3.31 19.58
N LEU A 49 -4.13 -4.59 19.95
CA LEU A 49 -3.22 -5.49 19.26
C LEU A 49 -3.74 -5.82 17.84
N SER A 50 -5.03 -6.15 17.72
CA SER A 50 -5.66 -6.40 16.41
C SER A 50 -5.67 -5.16 15.51
N LEU A 51 -5.88 -3.97 16.08
CA LEU A 51 -5.74 -2.71 15.35
C LEU A 51 -4.31 -2.47 14.88
N ALA A 52 -3.31 -2.65 15.75
CA ALA A 52 -1.92 -2.50 15.38
C ALA A 52 -1.54 -3.47 14.24
N LEU A 53 -1.94 -4.74 14.34
CA LEU A 53 -1.70 -5.73 13.30
C LEU A 53 -2.37 -5.36 11.97
N SER A 54 -3.62 -4.90 11.98
CA SER A 54 -4.31 -4.46 10.75
C SER A 54 -3.60 -3.28 10.08
N LEU A 55 -3.10 -2.31 10.85
CA LEU A 55 -2.29 -1.20 10.35
C LEU A 55 -0.93 -1.64 9.81
N VAL A 56 -0.26 -2.58 10.47
CA VAL A 56 1.02 -3.13 10.02
C VAL A 56 0.85 -3.87 8.69
N ILE A 57 -0.20 -4.68 8.55
CA ILE A 57 -0.51 -5.37 7.29
C ILE A 57 -0.76 -4.35 6.17
N ALA A 58 -1.60 -3.34 6.43
CA ALA A 58 -1.86 -2.28 5.47
C ALA A 58 -0.56 -1.56 5.05
N LEU A 59 0.30 -1.23 6.01
CA LEU A 59 1.57 -0.57 5.76
C LEU A 59 2.50 -1.42 4.87
N LEU A 60 2.66 -2.71 5.19
CA LEU A 60 3.53 -3.62 4.44
C LEU A 60 3.04 -3.79 2.99
N VAL A 61 1.74 -4.03 2.81
CA VAL A 61 1.13 -4.16 1.47
C VAL A 61 1.33 -2.87 0.66
N VAL A 62 1.09 -1.71 1.26
CA VAL A 62 1.28 -0.41 0.58
C VAL A 62 2.74 -0.11 0.28
N LEU A 63 3.68 -0.49 1.14
CA LEU A 63 5.11 -0.36 0.88
C LEU A 63 5.53 -1.23 -0.31
N ALA A 64 5.12 -2.49 -0.33
CA ALA A 64 5.44 -3.42 -1.41
C ALA A 64 4.85 -2.99 -2.76
N MET A 65 3.59 -2.54 -2.79
CA MET A 65 2.96 -2.02 -4.01
C MET A 65 3.55 -0.65 -4.42
N GLY A 66 3.91 0.18 -3.44
CA GLY A 66 4.50 1.50 -3.67
C GLY A 66 5.93 1.46 -4.23
N ALA A 67 6.69 0.40 -3.97
CA ALA A 67 8.05 0.22 -4.46
C ALA A 67 8.13 0.10 -6.01
N VAL A 68 7.04 -0.32 -6.66
CA VAL A 68 7.06 -0.76 -8.07
C VAL A 68 6.50 0.29 -9.05
N ARG A 69 6.59 1.59 -8.70
CA ARG A 69 6.01 2.74 -9.44
C ARG A 69 4.46 2.70 -9.49
N PRO A 70 3.78 3.32 -8.52
CA PRO A 70 2.33 3.28 -8.41
C PRO A 70 1.67 4.28 -9.39
N ARG A 71 1.72 3.99 -10.69
CA ARG A 71 1.14 4.87 -11.73
C ARG A 71 -0.35 4.61 -11.98
N SER A 72 -0.81 3.39 -11.71
CA SER A 72 -2.19 2.99 -11.99
C SER A 72 -3.11 3.28 -10.81
N LEU A 73 -4.28 3.87 -11.09
CA LEU A 73 -5.36 4.03 -10.12
C LEU A 73 -5.95 2.70 -9.67
N VAL A 74 -5.81 1.64 -10.48
CA VAL A 74 -6.29 0.28 -10.15
C VAL A 74 -5.58 -0.28 -8.92
N LEU A 75 -4.36 0.18 -8.62
CA LEU A 75 -3.62 -0.25 -7.43
C LEU A 75 -4.31 0.19 -6.13
N LEU A 76 -5.15 1.24 -6.15
CA LEU A 76 -5.88 1.71 -4.97
C LEU A 76 -6.91 0.69 -4.45
N PRO A 77 -7.96 0.32 -5.23
CA PRO A 77 -8.92 -0.68 -4.76
C PRO A 77 -8.25 -2.05 -4.54
N VAL A 78 -7.23 -2.40 -5.33
CA VAL A 78 -6.51 -3.67 -5.14
C VAL A 78 -5.71 -3.68 -3.84
N SER A 79 -5.07 -2.57 -3.45
CA SER A 79 -4.36 -2.49 -2.17
C SER A 79 -5.30 -2.66 -0.97
N ALA A 80 -6.50 -2.10 -1.05
CA ALA A 80 -7.53 -2.27 -0.04
C ALA A 80 -7.99 -3.74 0.05
N LEU A 81 -8.23 -4.38 -1.10
CA LEU A 81 -8.57 -5.80 -1.18
C LEU A 81 -7.46 -6.71 -0.65
N TYR A 82 -6.20 -6.42 -0.98
CA TYR A 82 -5.06 -7.20 -0.51
C TYR A 82 -4.84 -7.04 1.00
N ALA A 83 -4.94 -5.84 1.55
CA ALA A 83 -4.77 -5.62 2.99
C ALA A 83 -5.93 -6.23 3.80
N GLY A 84 -7.18 -5.94 3.40
CA GLY A 84 -8.36 -6.52 4.05
C GLY A 84 -8.42 -8.04 3.89
N GLY A 85 -8.13 -8.54 2.69
CA GLY A 85 -8.07 -9.96 2.38
C GLY A 85 -6.96 -10.69 3.13
N ALA A 86 -5.78 -10.08 3.29
CA ALA A 86 -4.69 -10.65 4.08
C ALA A 86 -5.09 -10.81 5.56
N TYR A 87 -5.76 -9.80 6.12
CA TYR A 87 -6.26 -9.88 7.49
C TYR A 87 -7.29 -11.00 7.64
N ALA A 88 -8.31 -11.04 6.77
CA ALA A 88 -9.34 -12.07 6.81
C ALA A 88 -8.77 -13.47 6.61
N ALA A 89 -7.90 -13.65 5.60
CA ALA A 89 -7.25 -14.92 5.33
C ALA A 89 -6.37 -15.38 6.50
N GLY A 90 -5.61 -14.48 7.12
CA GLY A 90 -4.79 -14.82 8.29
C GLY A 90 -5.62 -15.29 9.48
N GLN A 91 -6.75 -14.62 9.75
CA GLN A 91 -7.70 -15.05 10.79
C GLN A 91 -8.28 -16.45 10.49
N VAL A 92 -8.68 -16.70 9.23
CA VAL A 92 -9.20 -18.01 8.81
C VAL A 92 -8.14 -19.10 8.96
N VAL A 93 -6.91 -18.85 8.55
CA VAL A 93 -5.79 -19.81 8.67
C VAL A 93 -5.47 -20.12 10.12
N GLY A 94 -5.37 -19.10 10.98
CA GLY A 94 -5.14 -19.31 12.41
C GLY A 94 -6.29 -20.10 13.05
N LYS A 95 -7.53 -19.73 12.75
CA LYS A 95 -8.72 -20.39 13.30
C LYS A 95 -8.92 -21.81 12.79
N SER A 96 -8.63 -22.11 11.53
CA SER A 96 -8.75 -23.48 11.02
C SER A 96 -7.78 -24.43 11.72
N ILE A 97 -6.53 -24.02 11.92
CA ILE A 97 -5.55 -24.84 12.65
C ILE A 97 -5.97 -24.98 14.12
N MET A 98 -6.44 -23.91 14.77
CA MET A 98 -6.96 -24.01 16.15
C MET A 98 -8.14 -24.98 16.26
N ILE A 99 -9.10 -24.92 15.34
CA ILE A 99 -10.27 -25.79 15.40
C ILE A 99 -9.85 -27.25 15.13
N GLY A 100 -9.03 -27.51 14.10
CA GLY A 100 -8.62 -28.86 13.73
C GLY A 100 -7.70 -29.53 14.75
N ALA A 101 -6.83 -28.75 15.41
CA ALA A 101 -5.99 -29.25 16.50
C ALA A 101 -6.74 -29.37 17.84
N THR A 102 -8.07 -29.21 17.87
CA THR A 102 -8.91 -29.23 19.09
C THR A 102 -8.49 -28.20 20.15
N LEU A 103 -7.83 -27.14 19.69
CA LEU A 103 -7.29 -26.06 20.48
C LEU A 103 -8.37 -25.01 20.84
N SER A 104 -9.62 -25.21 20.43
CA SER A 104 -10.73 -24.28 20.73
C SER A 104 -11.40 -24.50 22.10
N THR A 105 -10.90 -25.41 22.94
CA THR A 105 -11.41 -25.65 24.31
C THR A 105 -10.94 -24.57 25.30
N PRO A 106 -11.70 -24.30 26.39
CA PRO A 106 -11.35 -23.27 27.36
C PRO A 106 -9.95 -23.47 27.98
N SER A 107 -9.25 -22.36 28.18
CA SER A 107 -7.81 -22.27 28.50
C SER A 107 -7.36 -23.02 29.75
N THR A 108 -8.26 -23.39 30.64
CA THR A 108 -7.96 -24.16 31.87
C THR A 108 -7.59 -25.62 31.61
N GLU A 109 -7.89 -26.17 30.44
CA GLU A 109 -7.65 -27.59 30.12
C GLU A 109 -6.70 -27.81 28.93
N ARG A 110 -6.07 -26.74 28.43
CA ARG A 110 -5.39 -26.75 27.13
C ARG A 110 -3.90 -26.48 27.26
N ALA A 111 -3.08 -27.27 26.56
CA ALA A 111 -1.67 -26.97 26.35
C ALA A 111 -1.52 -25.84 25.31
N PRO A 112 -0.53 -24.93 25.48
CA PRO A 112 -0.28 -23.88 24.51
C PRO A 112 0.04 -24.49 23.14
N ALA A 113 -0.43 -23.86 22.07
CA ALA A 113 -0.19 -24.34 20.70
C ALA A 113 1.32 -24.58 20.47
N ASP A 114 1.65 -25.67 19.79
CA ASP A 114 3.00 -26.03 19.40
C ASP A 114 3.18 -26.13 17.88
N LEU A 115 4.44 -26.10 17.42
CA LEU A 115 4.74 -26.20 15.99
C LEU A 115 4.25 -27.52 15.38
N THR A 116 4.14 -28.57 16.18
CA THR A 116 3.59 -29.87 15.77
C THR A 116 2.11 -29.80 15.40
N ASP A 117 1.39 -28.77 15.86
CA ASP A 117 -0.04 -28.59 15.56
C ASP A 117 -0.26 -27.97 14.17
N VAL A 118 0.78 -27.39 13.57
CA VAL A 118 0.76 -26.79 12.23
C VAL A 118 0.91 -27.90 11.18
N THR A 119 -0.16 -28.66 10.98
CA THR A 119 -0.24 -29.71 9.96
C THR A 119 -1.33 -29.41 8.93
N LEU A 120 -1.15 -29.96 7.72
CA LEU A 120 -2.15 -29.85 6.67
C LEU A 120 -3.47 -30.51 7.10
N ASP A 121 -3.40 -31.62 7.84
CA ASP A 121 -4.58 -32.35 8.32
C ASP A 121 -5.41 -31.52 9.30
N ASN A 122 -4.76 -30.87 10.29
CA ASN A 122 -5.44 -29.97 11.22
C ASN A 122 -6.03 -28.77 10.49
N PHE A 123 -5.29 -28.17 9.55
CA PHE A 123 -5.80 -27.09 8.73
C PHE A 123 -7.06 -27.51 7.96
N LEU A 124 -7.03 -28.64 7.25
CA LEU A 124 -8.16 -29.13 6.45
C LEU A 124 -9.36 -29.56 7.31
N ALA A 125 -9.12 -30.12 8.49
CA ALA A 125 -10.17 -30.51 9.42
C ALA A 125 -10.93 -29.28 9.97
N GLY A 126 -10.23 -28.18 10.28
CA GLY A 126 -10.86 -26.96 10.79
C GLY A 126 -11.33 -25.96 9.72
N LEU A 127 -10.86 -26.08 8.48
CA LEU A 127 -11.21 -25.17 7.38
C LEU A 127 -12.71 -25.03 7.11
N PRO A 128 -13.56 -26.09 7.18
CA PRO A 128 -15.00 -25.95 6.98
C PRO A 128 -15.67 -25.08 8.05
N TYR A 129 -15.07 -24.98 9.23
CA TYR A 129 -15.63 -24.31 10.39
C TYR A 129 -15.07 -22.90 10.59
N ALA A 130 -13.84 -22.63 10.15
CA ALA A 130 -13.21 -21.31 10.27
C ALA A 130 -14.02 -20.13 9.68
N PRO A 131 -14.82 -20.27 8.59
CA PRO A 131 -15.67 -19.21 8.09
C PRO A 131 -16.83 -18.82 9.02
N SER A 132 -17.14 -19.61 10.05
CA SER A 132 -18.18 -19.26 11.02
C SER A 132 -17.92 -17.90 11.68
N LEU A 133 -16.65 -17.52 11.83
CA LEU A 133 -16.20 -16.22 12.35
C LEU A 133 -16.84 -15.00 11.66
N TYR A 134 -17.29 -15.17 10.41
CA TYR A 134 -17.89 -14.12 9.59
C TYR A 134 -19.35 -14.38 9.24
N ARG A 135 -19.90 -15.54 9.65
CA ARG A 135 -21.24 -16.00 9.26
C ARG A 135 -22.31 -15.61 10.27
N ASP A 136 -21.93 -15.46 11.54
CA ASP A 136 -22.82 -15.07 12.63
C ASP A 136 -23.29 -13.61 12.48
N PRO A 137 -24.43 -13.22 13.09
CA PRO A 137 -25.02 -11.90 12.93
C PRO A 137 -24.02 -10.79 13.17
N LEU A 138 -24.19 -9.67 12.45
CA LEU A 138 -23.23 -8.56 12.52
C LEU A 138 -23.05 -8.01 13.94
N SER A 139 -24.07 -8.14 14.80
CA SER A 139 -23.99 -7.79 16.23
C SER A 139 -22.91 -8.56 17.00
N GLU A 140 -22.53 -9.75 16.52
CA GLU A 140 -21.54 -10.63 17.15
C GLU A 140 -20.19 -10.59 16.40
N THR A 141 -20.21 -10.37 15.09
CA THR A 141 -19.03 -10.40 14.22
C THR A 141 -18.46 -9.02 13.86
N TRP A 142 -19.08 -7.92 14.32
CA TRP A 142 -18.71 -6.54 13.94
C TRP A 142 -17.23 -6.23 14.14
N ALA A 143 -16.61 -6.73 15.20
CA ALA A 143 -15.20 -6.46 15.50
C ALA A 143 -14.28 -7.04 14.43
N ALA A 144 -14.55 -8.27 13.97
CA ALA A 144 -13.78 -8.91 12.91
C ALA A 144 -13.89 -8.14 11.58
N TRP A 145 -15.10 -7.69 11.23
CA TRP A 145 -15.35 -6.85 10.06
C TRP A 145 -14.71 -5.46 10.18
N LEU A 146 -14.70 -4.89 11.39
CA LEU A 146 -14.08 -3.59 11.65
C LEU A 146 -12.58 -3.64 11.37
N PHE A 147 -11.86 -4.67 11.83
CA PHE A 147 -10.42 -4.78 11.57
C PHE A 147 -10.09 -4.99 10.09
N VAL A 148 -10.93 -5.76 9.36
CA VAL A 148 -10.83 -5.88 7.89
C VAL A 148 -11.02 -4.52 7.24
N GLY A 149 -12.02 -3.76 7.68
CA GLY A 149 -12.29 -2.41 7.20
C GLY A 149 -11.15 -1.44 7.49
N VAL A 150 -10.56 -1.48 8.69
CA VAL A 150 -9.42 -0.64 9.08
C VAL A 150 -8.20 -0.96 8.21
N ALA A 151 -7.88 -2.23 8.00
CA ALA A 151 -6.78 -2.62 7.10
C ALA A 151 -6.99 -2.09 5.67
N ALA A 152 -8.21 -2.25 5.14
CA ALA A 152 -8.56 -1.82 3.78
C ALA A 152 -8.51 -0.28 3.63
N LEU A 153 -9.10 0.46 4.58
CA LEU A 153 -9.14 1.91 4.57
C LEU A 153 -7.75 2.52 4.78
N ALA A 154 -6.95 1.97 5.70
CA ALA A 154 -5.58 2.42 5.92
C ALA A 154 -4.72 2.21 4.66
N ALA A 155 -4.84 1.06 3.99
CA ALA A 155 -4.12 0.79 2.76
C ALA A 155 -4.48 1.79 1.65
N LEU A 156 -5.79 2.04 1.49
CA LEU A 156 -6.30 3.02 0.54
C LEU A 156 -5.79 4.43 0.85
N ALA A 157 -5.89 4.86 2.12
CA ALA A 157 -5.46 6.19 2.56
C ALA A 157 -3.96 6.41 2.38
N LEU A 158 -3.12 5.40 2.65
CA LEU A 158 -1.66 5.49 2.52
C LEU A 158 -1.20 5.45 1.06
N LEU A 159 -1.87 4.69 0.19
CA LEU A 159 -1.47 4.55 -1.20
C LEU A 159 -1.97 5.70 -2.09
N THR A 160 -3.12 6.30 -1.75
CA THR A 160 -3.71 7.44 -2.48
C THR A 160 -2.73 8.59 -2.73
N PRO A 161 -2.07 9.19 -1.72
CA PRO A 161 -1.15 10.30 -1.94
C PRO A 161 0.07 9.88 -2.77
N ARG A 162 0.54 8.62 -2.65
CA ARG A 162 1.66 8.10 -3.44
C ARG A 162 1.30 7.99 -4.92
N VAL A 163 0.12 7.45 -5.23
CA VAL A 163 -0.38 7.36 -6.61
C VAL A 163 -0.60 8.76 -7.20
N VAL A 164 -1.20 9.69 -6.45
CA VAL A 164 -1.43 11.06 -6.92
C VAL A 164 -0.09 11.77 -7.20
N ARG A 165 0.88 11.67 -6.29
CA ARG A 165 2.22 12.25 -6.48
C ARG A 165 2.95 11.64 -7.68
N ALA A 166 2.93 10.32 -7.82
CA ALA A 166 3.55 9.62 -8.94
C ALA A 166 2.94 10.01 -10.30
N ARG A 167 1.61 10.22 -10.35
CA ARG A 167 0.94 10.70 -11.57
C ARG A 167 1.26 12.16 -11.88
N ARG A 168 1.34 13.03 -10.87
CA ARG A 168 1.75 14.44 -11.06
C ARG A 168 3.17 14.53 -11.59
N ALA A 169 4.11 13.80 -10.98
CA ALA A 169 5.49 13.73 -11.45
C ALA A 169 5.56 13.20 -12.89
N HIS A 170 4.78 12.17 -13.22
CA HIS A 170 4.77 11.64 -14.58
C HIS A 170 4.18 12.62 -15.61
N ARG A 171 3.16 13.41 -15.25
CA ARG A 171 2.64 14.47 -16.12
C ARG A 171 3.63 15.60 -16.32
N ALA A 172 4.37 15.98 -15.28
CA ALA A 172 5.44 16.97 -15.39
C ALA A 172 6.57 16.46 -16.29
N GLU A 173 7.01 15.20 -16.11
CA GLU A 173 7.99 14.57 -17.02
C GLU A 173 7.50 14.58 -18.46
N LEU A 174 6.24 14.24 -18.73
CA LEU A 174 5.68 14.26 -20.08
C LEU A 174 5.64 15.68 -20.66
N ALA A 175 5.21 16.68 -19.88
CA ALA A 175 5.21 18.08 -20.31
C ALA A 175 6.63 18.62 -20.58
N GLU A 176 7.62 18.23 -19.78
CA GLU A 176 9.04 18.56 -20.03
C GLU A 176 9.57 17.86 -21.28
N THR A 177 9.17 16.61 -21.53
CA THR A 177 9.57 15.89 -22.74
C THR A 177 8.93 16.51 -23.99
N GLU A 178 7.64 16.85 -23.92
CA GLU A 178 6.91 17.53 -25.00
C GLU A 178 7.45 18.95 -25.25
N ALA A 179 7.81 19.69 -24.20
CA ALA A 179 8.46 21.01 -24.34
C ALA A 179 9.88 20.89 -24.93
N ALA A 180 10.63 19.85 -24.57
CA ALA A 180 11.95 19.57 -25.15
C ALA A 180 11.86 19.10 -26.61
N GLU A 181 10.84 18.31 -26.96
CA GLU A 181 10.54 17.91 -28.34
C GLU A 181 10.08 19.12 -29.17
N GLN A 182 9.22 20.01 -28.65
CA GLN A 182 8.83 21.26 -29.31
C GLN A 182 10.01 22.24 -29.46
N ALA A 183 10.96 22.26 -28.53
CA ALA A 183 12.19 23.04 -28.65
C ALA A 183 13.23 22.40 -29.61
N GLN A 184 13.08 21.12 -29.94
CA GLN A 184 13.93 20.38 -30.88
C GLN A 184 13.33 20.25 -32.28
N GLU A 185 12.06 20.59 -32.50
CA GLU A 185 11.54 20.80 -33.85
C GLU A 185 12.32 21.98 -34.46
N PRO A 186 13.11 21.77 -35.54
CA PRO A 186 13.77 22.89 -36.20
C PRO A 186 12.66 23.79 -36.72
N GLU A 187 12.60 25.03 -36.23
CA GLU A 187 11.72 26.08 -36.77
C GLU A 187 11.79 26.00 -38.30
N TYR A 188 10.74 25.46 -38.92
CA TYR A 188 10.63 25.44 -40.37
C TYR A 188 10.31 26.86 -40.78
N ARG A 189 11.37 27.66 -40.88
CA ARG A 189 11.34 29.06 -41.27
C ARG A 189 10.86 29.09 -42.72
N ALA A 190 9.60 29.46 -42.92
CA ALA A 190 9.09 29.67 -44.26
C ALA A 190 9.96 30.74 -44.95
N PRO A 191 10.32 30.58 -46.24
CA PRO A 191 11.29 31.47 -46.92
C PRO A 191 10.90 32.97 -47.00
N PHE A 192 9.74 33.36 -46.49
CA PHE A 192 9.15 34.69 -46.66
C PHE A 192 8.70 35.37 -45.35
N GLU A 193 9.11 34.87 -44.18
CA GLU A 193 8.91 35.69 -42.97
C GLU A 193 9.91 36.85 -42.94
N PRO A 194 9.43 38.12 -42.82
CA PRO A 194 10.32 39.27 -42.73
C PRO A 194 11.13 39.18 -41.43
N ALA A 195 12.45 39.40 -41.54
CA ALA A 195 13.38 39.34 -40.43
C ALA A 195 12.87 40.15 -39.23
N GLN A 196 12.59 39.49 -38.11
CA GLN A 196 12.34 40.16 -36.85
C GLN A 196 13.55 41.04 -36.53
N ALA A 197 13.29 42.33 -36.31
CA ALA A 197 14.31 43.29 -35.91
C ALA A 197 14.97 42.83 -34.59
N PRO A 198 16.29 43.01 -34.44
CA PRO A 198 16.98 42.62 -33.21
C PRO A 198 16.33 43.30 -32.01
N ALA A 199 16.12 42.53 -30.95
CA ALA A 199 15.58 43.02 -29.68
C ALA A 199 16.34 44.30 -29.26
N GLN A 200 15.60 45.39 -29.11
CA GLN A 200 16.15 46.67 -28.68
C GLN A 200 16.85 46.46 -27.33
N GLN A 201 18.17 46.65 -27.31
CA GLN A 201 18.91 46.80 -26.07
C GLN A 201 18.28 47.94 -25.26
N PRO A 202 18.10 47.79 -23.94
CA PRO A 202 17.52 48.84 -23.12
C PRO A 202 18.41 50.08 -23.23
N THR A 203 17.84 51.14 -23.79
CA THR A 203 18.44 52.46 -23.90
C THR A 203 18.95 52.89 -22.53
N ALA A 204 20.26 53.05 -22.41
CA ALA A 204 20.87 53.75 -21.30
C ALA A 204 20.31 55.18 -21.28
N ASP A 205 19.64 55.53 -20.19
CA ASP A 205 19.06 56.85 -19.94
C ASP A 205 20.09 57.97 -20.21
N LEU A 206 19.82 58.79 -21.22
CA LEU A 206 20.61 59.98 -21.58
C LEU A 206 20.56 61.08 -20.51
N PHE A 207 19.77 60.90 -19.45
CA PHE A 207 19.57 61.89 -18.38
C PHE A 207 20.04 61.42 -16.98
N ALA A 208 20.67 60.24 -16.87
CA ALA A 208 21.24 59.82 -15.59
C ALA A 208 22.68 60.36 -15.42
N PRO A 209 22.98 61.16 -14.38
CA PRO A 209 24.33 61.65 -14.15
C PRO A 209 25.30 60.49 -13.84
N ARG A 210 26.38 60.38 -14.62
CA ARG A 210 27.45 59.40 -14.40
C ARG A 210 28.18 59.73 -13.09
N LYS A 211 28.32 58.74 -12.19
CA LYS A 211 29.25 58.83 -11.06
C LYS A 211 30.70 58.75 -11.59
N PRO A 212 31.63 59.60 -11.13
CA PRO A 212 33.02 59.52 -11.55
C PRO A 212 33.67 58.24 -11.02
N ALA A 213 34.50 57.60 -11.86
CA ALA A 213 35.35 56.49 -11.49
C ALA A 213 36.38 56.97 -10.45
N LYS A 214 36.55 56.21 -9.37
CA LYS A 214 37.66 56.35 -8.43
C LYS A 214 38.87 55.63 -9.02
N ASP A 215 40.00 56.32 -9.06
CA ASP A 215 41.34 55.73 -9.16
C ASP A 215 41.62 54.77 -7.99
#